data_AF-A0A436A5A6-F1
#
_entry.id   AF-A0A436A5A6-F1
#
_cell.length_a   1.000
_cell.length_b   1.000
_cell.length_c   1.000
_cell.angle_alpha   90.00
_cell.angle_beta   90.00
_cell.angle_gamma   90.00
#
_symmetry.space_group_name_H-M   'P 1'
#
loop_
_entity.id
_entity.type
_entity.pdbx_description
1 polymer ?
#
loop_
_entity_poly.entity_id
_entity_poly.type
_entity_poly.pdbx_seq_one_letter_code
_entity_poly.pdbx_strand_id
1 'polypeptide(L)'
;MTTFTPTTPSEVLSTIAWAVAEEAPLELLGHGSKRGIGRPLQTEHTLDLSKLSDVTLYEPAELVLSAKAGTPLAEIEKLLAENGQQLAFEPMDYGPLLGGEPGKGTIGGVLGANLSGPRRLKAGAARDHVLGINVVSGRGEAFKSGGRVVKNVTGYDMSKLMANSWGTLAVFTDVTFKVLPAAETEVTLAIRSLLDDAAAAAMALALGSSAEVSSAAHLPERIAARVASGSLGSEAATLLRVEGFGPSVAYRIAALKTLLGNAGPLEEIGGEVSRLIWRDVRDCRPFADGSEKPVWRISMTPSQSHQMVLTLRMQAAVSAFYDWQGGLVWLRMEQGDPEAALLRGLLRKHGGGHATLVRAAPSHRAALPVFEPQPPALAALSARLKQEFDPKNIFNPGRMA
;
A
#
# COMPACT_ATOMS: atom_id res chain seq x y z
N MET A 1 -14.36 -17.64 -21.07
CA MET A 1 -13.24 -17.16 -20.25
C MET A 1 -12.59 -18.38 -19.59
N THR A 2 -11.33 -18.68 -19.91
CA THR A 2 -10.61 -19.85 -19.39
C THR A 2 -9.74 -19.43 -18.21
N THR A 3 -9.78 -20.17 -17.10
CA THR A 3 -8.95 -19.90 -15.92
C THR A 3 -7.93 -21.02 -15.73
N PHE A 4 -6.65 -20.67 -15.72
CA PHE A 4 -5.54 -21.57 -15.39
C PHE A 4 -5.20 -21.43 -13.91
N THR A 5 -5.15 -22.54 -13.17
CA THR A 5 -4.87 -22.57 -11.72
C THR A 5 -3.63 -23.43 -11.40
N PRO A 6 -2.42 -23.00 -11.76
CA PRO A 6 -1.22 -23.78 -11.52
C PRO A 6 -0.94 -23.96 -10.02
N THR A 7 -0.34 -25.08 -9.69
CA THR A 7 0.09 -25.47 -8.33
C THR A 7 1.61 -25.48 -8.20
N THR A 8 2.34 -25.42 -9.32
CA THR A 8 3.81 -25.43 -9.35
C THR A 8 4.38 -24.30 -10.24
N PRO A 9 5.62 -23.83 -9.98
CA PRO A 9 6.28 -22.87 -10.86
C PRO A 9 6.46 -23.37 -12.30
N SER A 10 6.62 -24.68 -12.51
CA SER A 10 6.74 -25.27 -13.85
C SER A 10 5.43 -25.17 -14.63
N GLU A 11 4.29 -25.37 -13.97
CA GLU A 11 2.97 -25.18 -14.60
C GLU A 11 2.70 -23.71 -14.95
N VAL A 12 3.16 -22.77 -14.11
CA VAL A 12 3.17 -21.34 -14.46
C VAL A 12 3.98 -21.13 -15.74
N LEU A 13 5.22 -21.61 -15.79
CA LEU A 13 6.08 -21.47 -16.96
C LEU A 13 5.43 -22.04 -18.23
N SER A 14 4.88 -23.25 -18.18
CA SER A 14 4.19 -23.88 -19.30
C SER A 14 2.97 -23.08 -19.77
N THR A 15 2.19 -22.53 -18.83
CA THR A 15 1.03 -21.68 -19.16
C THR A 15 1.46 -20.39 -19.85
N ILE A 16 2.54 -19.78 -19.39
CA ILE A 16 3.08 -18.55 -19.99
C ILE A 16 3.68 -18.84 -21.35
N ALA A 17 4.40 -19.94 -21.53
CA ALA A 17 4.95 -20.35 -22.83
C ALA A 17 3.83 -20.56 -23.86
N TRP A 18 2.71 -21.18 -23.46
CA TRP A 18 1.51 -21.28 -24.29
C TRP A 18 0.95 -19.89 -24.64
N ALA A 19 0.77 -19.01 -23.65
CA ALA A 19 0.24 -17.67 -23.88
C ALA A 19 1.12 -16.82 -24.81
N VAL A 20 2.45 -16.99 -24.73
CA VAL A 20 3.40 -16.35 -25.66
C VAL A 20 3.28 -16.92 -27.07
N ALA A 21 3.11 -18.24 -27.21
CA ALA A 21 2.96 -18.89 -28.51
C ALA A 21 1.67 -18.46 -29.22
N GLU A 22 0.56 -18.38 -28.48
CA GLU A 22 -0.77 -18.00 -29.00
C GLU A 22 -1.01 -16.47 -29.00
N GLU A 23 -0.06 -15.69 -28.47
CA GLU A 23 -0.22 -14.25 -28.22
C GLU A 23 -1.48 -13.91 -27.40
N ALA A 24 -1.84 -14.83 -26.49
CA ALA A 24 -3.07 -14.78 -25.72
C ALA A 24 -2.89 -13.93 -24.45
N PRO A 25 -3.57 -12.79 -24.30
CA PRO A 25 -3.43 -11.97 -23.10
C PRO A 25 -4.07 -12.62 -21.87
N LEU A 26 -3.38 -12.49 -20.73
CA LEU A 26 -3.74 -13.03 -19.43
C LEU A 26 -4.01 -11.90 -18.44
N GLU A 27 -5.13 -12.00 -17.73
CA GLU A 27 -5.31 -11.34 -16.44
C GLU A 27 -4.61 -12.17 -15.36
N LEU A 28 -3.68 -11.55 -14.63
CA LEU A 28 -2.96 -12.23 -13.54
C LEU A 28 -3.61 -11.91 -12.20
N LEU A 29 -3.97 -12.95 -11.45
CA LEU A 29 -4.60 -12.83 -10.13
C LEU A 29 -3.86 -13.67 -9.09
N GLY A 30 -3.70 -13.10 -7.89
CA GLY A 30 -3.61 -13.90 -6.66
C GLY A 30 -5.03 -14.30 -6.24
N HIS A 31 -5.50 -13.82 -5.09
CA HIS A 31 -6.90 -14.01 -4.66
C HIS A 31 -7.87 -12.92 -5.15
N GLY A 32 -7.47 -12.10 -6.11
CA GLY A 32 -8.33 -11.06 -6.69
C GLY A 32 -8.68 -9.87 -5.77
N SER A 33 -8.12 -9.75 -4.56
CA SER A 33 -8.43 -8.67 -3.60
C SER A 33 -8.18 -7.24 -4.10
N LYS A 34 -7.45 -7.09 -5.21
CA LYS A 34 -7.13 -5.80 -5.85
C LYS A 34 -7.55 -5.74 -7.31
N ARG A 35 -8.43 -6.67 -7.75
CA ARG A 35 -8.91 -6.75 -9.14
C ARG A 35 -9.63 -5.46 -9.57
N GLY A 36 -10.26 -4.77 -8.62
CA GLY A 36 -10.91 -3.46 -8.84
C GLY A 36 -9.96 -2.27 -9.06
N ILE A 37 -8.64 -2.44 -8.88
CA ILE A 37 -7.65 -1.36 -9.07
C ILE A 37 -6.96 -1.49 -10.43
N GLY A 38 -6.91 -0.37 -11.16
CA GLY A 38 -6.42 -0.28 -12.53
C GLY A 38 -7.58 -0.21 -13.52
N ARG A 39 -7.24 -0.14 -14.82
CA ARG A 39 -8.27 -0.22 -15.86
C ARG A 39 -8.95 -1.61 -15.84
N PRO A 40 -10.29 -1.71 -16.01
CA PRO A 40 -10.94 -3.00 -16.18
C PRO A 40 -10.34 -3.76 -17.36
N LEU A 41 -9.89 -4.99 -17.13
CA LEU A 41 -9.31 -5.84 -18.18
C LEU A 41 -10.41 -6.56 -18.96
N GLN A 42 -10.19 -6.74 -20.24
CA GLN A 42 -11.03 -7.52 -21.15
C GLN A 42 -10.17 -8.63 -21.75
N THR A 43 -9.81 -9.63 -20.94
CA THR A 43 -9.02 -10.79 -21.37
C THR A 43 -9.88 -12.04 -21.39
N GLU A 44 -9.67 -12.91 -22.37
CA GLU A 44 -10.38 -14.20 -22.44
C GLU A 44 -9.82 -15.22 -21.45
N HIS A 45 -8.59 -15.01 -21.00
CA HIS A 45 -7.86 -15.91 -20.14
C HIS A 45 -7.45 -15.24 -18.82
N THR A 46 -7.43 -16.04 -17.76
CA THR A 46 -6.98 -15.66 -16.43
C THR A 46 -5.96 -16.67 -15.93
N LEU A 47 -4.86 -16.18 -15.37
CA LEU A 47 -3.91 -16.98 -14.59
C LEU A 47 -4.14 -16.69 -13.11
N ASP A 48 -4.74 -17.65 -12.42
CA ASP A 48 -5.08 -17.58 -11.00
C ASP A 48 -4.04 -18.36 -10.18
N LEU A 49 -3.23 -17.61 -9.43
CA LEU A 49 -2.14 -18.13 -8.61
C LEU A 49 -2.58 -18.56 -7.21
N SER A 50 -3.88 -18.54 -6.88
CA SER A 50 -4.39 -18.90 -5.55
C SER A 50 -3.95 -20.29 -5.07
N LYS A 51 -3.77 -21.24 -6.00
CA LYS A 51 -3.28 -22.59 -5.69
C LYS A 51 -1.76 -22.71 -5.61
N LEU A 52 -1.02 -21.69 -6.03
CA LEU A 52 0.43 -21.60 -5.86
C LEU A 52 0.72 -20.98 -4.48
N SER A 53 0.38 -21.72 -3.44
CA SER A 53 0.42 -21.28 -2.03
C SER A 53 1.23 -22.27 -1.20
N ASP A 54 2.20 -21.75 -0.46
CA ASP A 54 3.00 -22.43 0.56
C ASP A 54 4.01 -21.46 1.18
N VAL A 55 4.43 -21.69 2.41
CA VAL A 55 5.64 -21.06 2.97
C VAL A 55 6.82 -21.96 2.65
N THR A 56 7.70 -21.52 1.74
CA THR A 56 8.80 -22.35 1.21
C THR A 56 10.05 -22.30 2.07
N LEU A 57 10.20 -21.26 2.89
CA LEU A 57 11.26 -21.11 3.86
C LEU A 57 10.83 -20.15 4.96
N TYR A 58 11.10 -20.50 6.21
CA TYR A 58 11.08 -19.53 7.30
C TYR A 58 12.24 -19.78 8.25
N GLU A 59 13.11 -18.79 8.38
CA GLU A 59 14.27 -18.79 9.27
C GLU A 59 14.09 -17.65 10.28
N PRO A 60 13.38 -17.86 11.40
CA PRO A 60 13.07 -16.80 12.36
C PRO A 60 14.31 -16.11 12.92
N ALA A 61 15.38 -16.86 13.18
CA ALA A 61 16.65 -16.33 13.70
C ALA A 61 17.35 -15.40 12.69
N GLU A 62 17.18 -15.66 11.40
CA GLU A 62 17.75 -14.86 10.31
C GLU A 62 16.82 -13.73 9.84
N LEU A 63 15.59 -13.69 10.36
CA LEU A 63 14.55 -12.74 9.97
C LEU A 63 14.20 -12.82 8.47
N VAL A 64 14.18 -14.04 7.90
CA VAL A 64 13.90 -14.27 6.49
C VAL A 64 12.71 -15.21 6.30
N LEU A 65 11.78 -14.83 5.43
CA LEU A 65 10.64 -15.65 5.03
C LEU A 65 10.55 -15.68 3.49
N SER A 66 10.40 -16.87 2.92
CA SER A 66 10.06 -17.08 1.50
C SER A 66 8.73 -17.83 1.41
N ALA A 67 7.91 -17.41 0.46
CA ALA A 67 6.61 -18.03 0.23
C ALA A 67 6.22 -17.94 -1.25
N LYS A 68 5.43 -18.91 -1.69
CA LYS A 68 4.85 -18.90 -3.02
C LYS A 68 3.92 -17.68 -3.19
N ALA A 69 3.83 -17.14 -4.40
CA ALA A 69 3.17 -15.84 -4.63
C ALA A 69 1.67 -15.81 -4.28
N GLY A 70 1.01 -16.97 -4.31
CA GLY A 70 -0.40 -17.15 -3.92
C GLY A 70 -0.64 -17.24 -2.42
N THR A 71 0.41 -17.40 -1.60
CA THR A 71 0.26 -17.62 -0.15
C THR A 71 -0.55 -16.48 0.50
N PRO A 72 -1.65 -16.80 1.22
CA PRO A 72 -2.46 -15.80 1.90
C PRO A 72 -1.63 -14.97 2.87
N LEU A 73 -1.80 -13.65 2.82
CA LEU A 73 -1.09 -12.75 3.72
C LEU A 73 -1.45 -13.01 5.19
N ALA A 74 -2.72 -13.34 5.47
CA ALA A 74 -3.19 -13.65 6.82
C ALA A 74 -2.50 -14.88 7.43
N GLU A 75 -2.14 -15.87 6.61
CA GLU A 75 -1.38 -17.05 7.05
C GLU A 75 0.04 -16.66 7.45
N ILE A 76 0.70 -15.83 6.63
CA ILE A 76 2.04 -15.30 6.91
C ILE A 76 2.02 -14.43 8.17
N GLU A 77 1.08 -13.50 8.30
CA GLU A 77 0.96 -12.63 9.47
C GLU A 77 0.76 -13.45 10.75
N LYS A 78 -0.05 -14.51 10.70
CA LYS A 78 -0.24 -15.43 11.82
C LYS A 78 1.07 -16.15 12.19
N LEU A 79 1.76 -16.74 11.20
CA LEU A 79 3.03 -17.44 11.42
C LEU A 79 4.11 -16.52 12.03
N LEU A 80 4.18 -15.29 11.55
CA LEU A 80 5.12 -14.29 12.10
C LEU A 80 4.74 -13.89 13.52
N ALA A 81 3.46 -13.67 13.80
CA ALA A 81 2.99 -13.30 15.14
C ALA A 81 3.29 -14.40 16.18
N GLU A 82 3.16 -15.68 15.82
CA GLU A 82 3.53 -16.82 16.68
C GLU A 82 5.02 -16.82 17.07
N ASN A 83 5.87 -16.15 16.29
CA ASN A 83 7.30 -16.01 16.51
C ASN A 83 7.71 -14.60 16.98
N GLY A 84 6.75 -13.75 17.35
CA GLY A 84 7.02 -12.37 17.79
C GLY A 84 7.59 -11.48 16.68
N GLN A 85 7.24 -11.75 15.42
CA GLN A 85 7.70 -11.05 14.22
C GLN A 85 6.54 -10.45 13.44
N GLN A 86 6.86 -9.60 12.46
CA GLN A 86 5.89 -8.91 11.61
C GLN A 86 6.50 -8.51 10.25
N LEU A 87 5.62 -8.26 9.28
CA LEU A 87 5.95 -7.48 8.09
C LEU A 87 5.96 -6.00 8.48
N ALA A 88 7.15 -5.44 8.67
CA ALA A 88 7.32 -4.12 9.28
C ALA A 88 6.66 -2.98 8.49
N PHE A 89 6.53 -3.12 7.18
CA PHE A 89 5.90 -2.13 6.31
C PHE A 89 4.36 -2.14 6.37
N GLU A 90 3.73 -2.99 7.20
CA GLU A 90 2.29 -3.04 7.45
C GLU A 90 1.45 -3.08 6.15
N PRO A 91 1.48 -4.19 5.39
CA PRO A 91 0.76 -4.27 4.14
C PRO A 91 -0.74 -3.96 4.32
N MET A 92 -1.23 -3.03 3.50
CA MET A 92 -2.64 -2.62 3.49
C MET A 92 -3.55 -3.74 2.97
N ASP A 93 -4.69 -3.91 3.63
CA ASP A 93 -5.81 -4.68 3.12
C ASP A 93 -6.80 -3.78 2.35
N TYR A 94 -6.89 -4.00 1.05
CA TYR A 94 -7.81 -3.27 0.17
C TYR A 94 -9.21 -3.87 0.14
N GLY A 95 -9.41 -5.10 0.64
CA GLY A 95 -10.67 -5.84 0.53
C GLY A 95 -11.88 -4.99 0.93
N PRO A 96 -11.94 -4.53 2.20
CA PRO A 96 -13.06 -3.73 2.68
C PRO A 96 -13.27 -2.43 1.89
N LEU A 97 -12.19 -1.73 1.52
CA LEU A 97 -12.27 -0.51 0.72
C LEU A 97 -12.90 -0.78 -0.65
N LEU A 98 -12.63 -1.92 -1.26
CA LEU A 98 -13.15 -2.29 -2.58
C LEU A 98 -14.47 -3.07 -2.52
N GLY A 99 -15.10 -3.18 -1.35
CA GLY A 99 -16.37 -3.89 -1.15
C GLY A 99 -16.23 -5.42 -1.11
N GLY A 100 -15.02 -5.94 -0.92
CA GLY A 100 -14.74 -7.35 -0.71
C GLY A 100 -14.46 -7.70 0.75
N GLU A 101 -14.40 -9.00 1.03
CA GLU A 101 -14.00 -9.52 2.34
C GLU A 101 -12.56 -9.13 2.71
N PRO A 102 -12.26 -8.86 3.99
CA PRO A 102 -10.90 -8.67 4.47
C PRO A 102 -10.05 -9.94 4.36
N GLY A 103 -8.73 -9.80 4.44
CA GLY A 103 -7.76 -10.90 4.55
C GLY A 103 -7.46 -11.62 3.23
N LYS A 104 -8.02 -11.18 2.10
CA LYS A 104 -7.80 -11.80 0.77
C LYS A 104 -6.50 -11.34 0.07
N GLY A 105 -5.56 -10.72 0.78
CA GLY A 105 -4.24 -10.38 0.23
C GLY A 105 -3.37 -11.63 0.03
N THR A 106 -2.43 -11.59 -0.92
CA THR A 106 -1.36 -12.60 -1.04
C THR A 106 0.01 -11.93 -1.03
N ILE A 107 1.06 -12.67 -0.67
CA ILE A 107 2.43 -12.13 -0.59
C ILE A 107 2.96 -11.62 -1.94
N GLY A 108 2.61 -12.29 -3.05
CA GLY A 108 2.93 -11.82 -4.39
C GLY A 108 2.20 -10.51 -4.73
N GLY A 109 0.92 -10.40 -4.32
CA GLY A 109 0.15 -9.17 -4.49
C GLY A 109 0.67 -8.01 -3.63
N VAL A 110 1.24 -8.30 -2.47
CA VAL A 110 1.92 -7.31 -1.61
C VAL A 110 3.09 -6.66 -2.34
N LEU A 111 3.99 -7.46 -2.93
CA LEU A 111 5.12 -6.94 -3.69
C LEU A 111 4.66 -6.26 -4.99
N GLY A 112 3.78 -6.93 -5.75
CA GLY A 112 3.30 -6.44 -7.05
C GLY A 112 2.62 -5.07 -6.99
N ALA A 113 1.93 -4.76 -5.88
CA ALA A 113 1.33 -3.45 -5.62
C ALA A 113 2.20 -2.55 -4.70
N ASN A 114 3.39 -3.01 -4.30
CA ASN A 114 4.29 -2.35 -3.35
C ASN A 114 3.57 -1.80 -2.12
N LEU A 115 2.83 -2.66 -1.43
CA LEU A 115 1.98 -2.24 -0.32
C LEU A 115 2.82 -1.71 0.84
N SER A 116 2.24 -0.73 1.52
CA SER A 116 2.81 -0.09 2.71
C SER A 116 1.70 0.55 3.52
N GLY A 117 1.86 0.53 4.83
CA GLY A 117 0.97 1.13 5.81
C GLY A 117 1.62 2.30 6.55
N PRO A 118 1.02 2.74 7.66
CA PRO A 118 1.44 3.92 8.41
C PRO A 118 2.90 3.91 8.87
N ARG A 119 3.49 2.74 9.18
CA ARG A 119 4.91 2.62 9.56
C ARG A 119 5.89 2.94 8.42
N ARG A 120 5.43 3.18 7.18
CA ARG A 120 6.32 3.46 6.04
C ARG A 120 7.34 4.56 6.31
N LEU A 121 6.96 5.60 7.05
CA LEU A 121 7.85 6.71 7.41
C LEU A 121 9.14 6.24 8.09
N LYS A 122 9.04 5.20 8.93
CA LYS A 122 10.16 4.63 9.71
C LYS A 122 10.73 3.37 9.08
N ALA A 123 9.87 2.51 8.53
CA ALA A 123 10.23 1.15 8.12
C ALA A 123 10.32 0.95 6.60
N GLY A 124 9.88 1.91 5.77
CA GLY A 124 9.82 1.74 4.32
C GLY A 124 8.62 0.92 3.83
N ALA A 125 8.60 0.57 2.54
CA ALA A 125 7.54 -0.19 1.87
C ALA A 125 7.97 -1.64 1.60
N ALA A 126 7.06 -2.48 1.06
CA ALA A 126 7.40 -3.84 0.66
C ALA A 126 8.70 -3.91 -0.19
N ARG A 127 8.88 -2.99 -1.13
CA ARG A 127 10.11 -2.84 -1.94
C ARG A 127 11.41 -2.74 -1.12
N ASP A 128 11.35 -2.21 0.09
CA ASP A 128 12.54 -2.01 0.94
C ASP A 128 12.87 -3.27 1.78
N HIS A 129 11.92 -4.21 1.85
CA HIS A 129 12.05 -5.46 2.59
C HIS A 129 12.20 -6.70 1.70
N VAL A 130 11.93 -6.60 0.40
CA VAL A 130 12.15 -7.72 -0.52
C VAL A 130 13.64 -8.02 -0.61
N LEU A 131 13.99 -9.29 -0.44
CA LEU A 131 15.36 -9.79 -0.55
C LEU A 131 15.58 -10.54 -1.87
N GLY A 132 14.53 -11.20 -2.38
CA GLY A 132 14.60 -11.96 -3.62
C GLY A 132 13.25 -12.36 -4.17
N ILE A 133 13.26 -12.77 -5.44
CA ILE A 133 12.09 -13.20 -6.19
C ILE A 133 12.45 -14.37 -7.12
N ASN A 134 11.48 -15.24 -7.34
CA ASN A 134 11.44 -16.15 -8.50
C ASN A 134 10.21 -15.77 -9.34
N VAL A 135 10.42 -15.58 -10.63
CA VAL A 135 9.38 -15.07 -11.54
C VAL A 135 9.45 -15.71 -12.93
N VAL A 136 8.36 -15.58 -13.69
CA VAL A 136 8.30 -15.90 -15.12
C VAL A 136 7.98 -14.64 -15.92
N SER A 137 8.84 -14.30 -16.89
CA SER A 137 8.65 -13.15 -17.78
C SER A 137 7.65 -13.44 -18.90
N GLY A 138 7.19 -12.39 -19.59
CA GLY A 138 6.36 -12.50 -20.79
C GLY A 138 7.13 -12.97 -22.03
N ARG A 139 8.42 -13.32 -21.87
CA ARG A 139 9.20 -14.08 -22.87
C ARG A 139 9.04 -15.59 -22.69
N GLY A 140 8.36 -16.05 -21.65
CA GLY A 140 8.29 -17.47 -21.29
C GLY A 140 9.57 -17.98 -20.64
N GLU A 141 10.29 -17.13 -19.93
CA GLU A 141 11.55 -17.45 -19.26
C GLU A 141 11.40 -17.34 -17.74
N ALA A 142 11.81 -18.37 -17.02
CA ALA A 142 11.92 -18.32 -15.56
C ALA A 142 13.26 -17.71 -15.16
N PHE A 143 13.25 -16.73 -14.26
CA PHE A 143 14.47 -16.16 -13.70
C PHE A 143 14.31 -15.83 -12.22
N LYS A 144 15.46 -15.65 -11.56
CA LYS A 144 15.55 -15.25 -10.16
C LYS A 144 16.36 -13.97 -10.03
N SER A 145 16.05 -13.17 -9.02
CA SER A 145 16.83 -11.99 -8.66
C SER A 145 16.83 -11.81 -7.15
N GLY A 146 17.94 -11.29 -6.61
CA GLY A 146 18.14 -11.20 -5.17
C GLY A 146 18.52 -12.55 -4.55
N GLY A 147 18.29 -12.69 -3.25
CA GLY A 147 18.60 -13.89 -2.48
C GLY A 147 18.04 -13.83 -1.08
N ARG A 148 18.59 -14.61 -0.16
CA ARG A 148 18.17 -14.65 1.25
C ARG A 148 18.97 -13.69 2.13
N VAL A 149 20.04 -13.10 1.60
CA VAL A 149 20.95 -12.22 2.34
C VAL A 149 20.54 -10.76 2.21
N VAL A 150 20.68 -10.00 3.32
CA VAL A 150 20.35 -8.57 3.37
C VAL A 150 21.26 -7.72 2.48
N LYS A 151 22.53 -8.12 2.31
CA LYS A 151 23.48 -7.44 1.44
C LYS A 151 23.68 -8.25 0.17
N ASN A 152 23.22 -7.69 -0.94
CA ASN A 152 23.48 -8.21 -2.27
C ASN A 152 23.98 -7.07 -3.16
N VAL A 153 25.26 -7.12 -3.55
CA VAL A 153 25.95 -6.04 -4.28
C VAL A 153 26.30 -6.41 -5.72
N THR A 154 25.75 -7.53 -6.22
CA THR A 154 26.03 -8.01 -7.57
C THR A 154 24.85 -7.77 -8.52
N GLY A 155 25.13 -7.09 -9.63
CA GLY A 155 24.16 -6.85 -10.70
C GLY A 155 23.05 -5.85 -10.34
N TYR A 156 22.02 -5.81 -11.19
CA TYR A 156 20.86 -4.95 -10.98
C TYR A 156 19.83 -5.61 -10.07
N ASP A 157 19.23 -4.83 -9.17
CA ASP A 157 18.20 -5.29 -8.25
C ASP A 157 16.83 -5.38 -8.97
N MET A 158 16.59 -6.49 -9.67
CA MET A 158 15.31 -6.72 -10.35
C MET A 158 14.18 -6.99 -9.36
N SER A 159 14.48 -7.45 -8.14
CA SER A 159 13.45 -7.66 -7.12
C SER A 159 12.72 -6.35 -6.78
N LYS A 160 13.46 -5.25 -6.66
CA LYS A 160 12.89 -3.92 -6.46
C LYS A 160 12.22 -3.35 -7.69
N LEU A 161 12.70 -3.67 -8.89
CA LEU A 161 12.05 -3.28 -10.14
C LEU A 161 10.63 -3.84 -10.24
N MET A 162 10.41 -5.08 -9.78
CA MET A 162 9.09 -5.73 -9.85
C MET A 162 8.06 -5.14 -8.87
N ALA A 163 8.51 -4.42 -7.84
CA ALA A 163 7.61 -3.77 -6.90
C ALA A 163 6.81 -2.65 -7.61
N ASN A 164 5.49 -2.62 -7.39
CA ASN A 164 4.55 -1.69 -8.05
C ASN A 164 4.42 -1.92 -9.57
N SER A 165 4.73 -3.13 -10.07
CA SER A 165 4.54 -3.51 -11.47
C SER A 165 3.11 -3.94 -11.81
N TRP A 166 2.25 -4.19 -10.80
CA TRP A 166 0.86 -4.63 -10.97
C TRP A 166 0.69 -5.87 -11.88
N GLY A 167 1.70 -6.75 -11.89
CA GLY A 167 1.71 -7.93 -12.74
C GLY A 167 1.78 -7.59 -14.22
N THR A 168 2.39 -6.47 -14.60
CA THR A 168 2.59 -6.13 -16.02
C THR A 168 3.96 -6.55 -16.53
N LEU A 169 4.92 -6.86 -15.66
CA LEU A 169 6.28 -7.24 -16.09
C LEU A 169 6.52 -8.75 -16.00
N ALA A 170 6.07 -9.39 -14.93
CA ALA A 170 6.30 -10.81 -14.69
C ALA A 170 5.23 -11.41 -13.77
N VAL A 171 5.12 -12.74 -13.81
CA VAL A 171 4.36 -13.53 -12.84
C VAL A 171 5.30 -13.92 -11.70
N PHE A 172 4.97 -13.55 -10.47
CA PHE A 172 5.68 -14.07 -9.30
C PHE A 172 5.32 -15.54 -9.06
N THR A 173 6.33 -16.38 -8.84
CA THR A 173 6.12 -17.76 -8.37
C THR A 173 6.48 -17.89 -6.90
N ASP A 174 7.52 -17.20 -6.44
CA ASP A 174 7.97 -17.16 -5.05
C ASP A 174 8.60 -15.80 -4.71
N VAL A 175 8.40 -15.33 -3.47
CA VAL A 175 8.91 -14.05 -2.99
C VAL A 175 9.57 -14.23 -1.62
N THR A 176 10.75 -13.66 -1.46
CA THR A 176 11.50 -13.64 -0.21
C THR A 176 11.50 -12.24 0.39
N PHE A 177 11.07 -12.12 1.64
CA PHE A 177 11.08 -10.90 2.43
C PHE A 177 11.98 -11.05 3.66
N LYS A 178 12.63 -9.94 4.01
CA LYS A 178 13.07 -9.70 5.38
C LYS A 178 11.84 -9.40 6.23
N VAL A 179 11.76 -10.04 7.40
CA VAL A 179 10.77 -9.73 8.44
C VAL A 179 11.47 -9.03 9.61
N LEU A 180 10.73 -8.47 10.55
CA LEU A 180 11.33 -7.82 11.73
C LEU A 180 10.61 -8.25 13.01
N PRO A 181 11.25 -8.15 14.18
CA PRO A 181 10.57 -8.28 15.46
C PRO A 181 9.36 -7.33 15.56
N ALA A 182 8.28 -7.84 16.14
CA ALA A 182 7.14 -7.02 16.54
C ALA A 182 7.51 -6.20 17.79
N ALA A 183 7.02 -4.97 17.86
CA ALA A 183 7.18 -4.16 19.06
C ALA A 183 6.30 -4.72 20.19
N GLU A 184 6.86 -4.87 21.39
CA GLU A 184 6.12 -5.35 22.56
C GLU A 184 5.09 -4.32 23.05
N THR A 185 5.39 -3.04 22.91
CA THR A 185 4.56 -1.93 23.38
C THR A 185 4.31 -0.96 22.24
N GLU A 186 3.04 -0.55 22.11
CA GLU A 186 2.58 0.49 21.19
C GLU A 186 1.68 1.46 21.96
N VAL A 187 1.96 2.75 21.85
CA VAL A 187 1.12 3.84 22.38
C VAL A 187 0.93 4.88 21.29
N THR A 188 -0.29 5.35 21.15
CA THR A 188 -0.66 6.48 20.31
C THR A 188 -0.93 7.70 21.19
N LEU A 189 -0.22 8.79 20.94
CA LEU A 189 -0.57 10.11 21.47
C LEU A 189 -1.52 10.79 20.49
N ALA A 190 -2.73 11.11 20.93
CA ALA A 190 -3.71 11.86 20.17
C ALA A 190 -3.73 13.32 20.62
N ILE A 191 -3.68 14.26 19.67
CA ILE A 191 -3.93 15.68 19.86
C ILE A 191 -5.30 16.00 19.29
N ARG A 192 -6.20 16.47 20.14
CA ARG A 192 -7.61 16.70 19.80
C ARG A 192 -7.84 18.07 19.18
N SER A 193 -8.88 18.14 18.35
CA SER A 193 -9.50 19.40 17.88
C SER A 193 -8.56 20.32 17.10
N LEU A 194 -7.55 19.75 16.43
CA LEU A 194 -6.71 20.49 15.49
C LEU A 194 -7.37 20.62 14.12
N LEU A 195 -7.17 21.77 13.48
CA LEU A 195 -7.41 21.95 12.06
C LEU A 195 -6.28 21.35 11.22
N ASP A 196 -6.53 21.11 9.93
CA ASP A 196 -5.60 20.41 9.02
C ASP A 196 -4.19 21.05 8.99
N ASP A 197 -4.07 22.37 9.07
CA ASP A 197 -2.79 23.10 9.06
C ASP A 197 -2.02 22.98 10.39
N ALA A 198 -2.71 23.16 11.51
CA ALA A 198 -2.15 22.98 12.85
C ALA A 198 -1.73 21.52 13.08
N ALA A 199 -2.51 20.56 12.58
CA ALA A 199 -2.19 19.15 12.63
C ALA A 199 -0.93 18.83 11.81
N ALA A 200 -0.82 19.37 10.60
CA ALA A 200 0.39 19.23 9.78
C ALA A 200 1.63 19.77 10.51
N ALA A 201 1.53 20.94 11.14
CA ALA A 201 2.61 21.53 11.93
C ALA A 201 2.98 20.68 13.16
N ALA A 202 2.00 20.18 13.90
CA ALA A 202 2.21 19.32 15.06
C ALA A 202 2.89 17.99 14.69
N MET A 203 2.43 17.33 13.62
CA MET A 203 3.08 16.13 13.11
C MET A 203 4.51 16.42 12.61
N ALA A 204 4.74 17.57 11.96
CA ALA A 204 6.08 18.00 11.55
C ALA A 204 7.04 18.15 12.74
N LEU A 205 6.59 18.84 13.79
CA LEU A 205 7.37 19.02 15.01
C LEU A 205 7.68 17.68 15.70
N ALA A 206 6.68 16.80 15.80
CA ALA A 206 6.83 15.49 16.44
C ALA A 206 7.85 14.59 15.70
N LEU A 207 7.76 14.52 14.36
CA LEU A 207 8.69 13.74 13.53
C LEU A 207 10.10 14.33 13.46
N GLY A 208 10.25 15.63 13.66
CA GLY A 208 11.56 16.28 13.77
C GLY A 208 12.23 16.10 15.15
N SER A 209 11.54 15.47 16.10
CA SER A 209 12.05 15.27 17.46
C SER A 209 12.79 13.94 17.65
N SER A 210 13.44 13.78 18.80
CA SER A 210 14.07 12.52 19.22
C SER A 210 13.08 11.46 19.73
N ALA A 211 11.77 11.71 19.66
CA ALA A 211 10.76 10.77 20.11
C ALA A 211 10.52 9.58 19.16
N GLU A 212 11.18 9.56 17.99
CA GLU A 212 11.17 8.45 17.03
C GLU A 212 9.75 7.93 16.68
N VAL A 213 8.84 8.88 16.44
CA VAL A 213 7.47 8.61 16.01
C VAL A 213 7.47 7.66 14.81
N SER A 214 6.81 6.52 14.93
CA SER A 214 6.79 5.50 13.88
C SER A 214 5.70 5.73 12.85
N SER A 215 4.63 6.45 13.19
CA SER A 215 3.52 6.79 12.31
C SER A 215 2.84 8.07 12.74
N ALA A 216 2.35 8.86 11.76
CA ALA A 216 1.65 10.10 12.02
C ALA A 216 0.50 10.29 11.04
N ALA A 217 -0.70 10.49 11.57
CA ALA A 217 -1.93 10.66 10.79
C ALA A 217 -2.79 11.79 11.37
N HIS A 218 -3.58 12.44 10.52
CA HIS A 218 -4.59 13.40 10.95
C HIS A 218 -5.96 13.02 10.39
N LEU A 219 -6.92 12.87 11.29
CA LEU A 219 -8.30 12.50 11.01
C LEU A 219 -9.21 13.69 11.36
N PRO A 220 -9.81 14.36 10.37
CA PRO A 220 -10.82 15.39 10.64
C PRO A 220 -12.06 14.80 11.34
N GLU A 221 -12.86 15.65 11.99
CA GLU A 221 -14.01 15.29 12.85
C GLU A 221 -14.86 14.10 12.36
N ARG A 222 -15.37 14.16 11.12
CA ARG A 222 -16.24 13.11 10.55
C ARG A 222 -15.51 11.81 10.22
N ILE A 223 -14.20 11.88 10.03
CA ILE A 223 -13.35 10.73 9.74
C ILE A 223 -12.98 10.02 11.05
N ALA A 224 -12.63 10.79 12.09
CA ALA A 224 -12.26 10.25 13.41
C ALA A 224 -13.37 9.33 13.97
N ALA A 225 -14.64 9.73 13.83
CA ALA A 225 -15.79 8.95 14.26
C ALA A 225 -15.96 7.58 13.57
N ARG A 226 -15.28 7.36 12.43
CA ARG A 226 -15.33 6.10 11.66
C ARG A 226 -14.13 5.19 11.90
N VAL A 227 -13.20 5.60 12.76
CA VAL A 227 -11.99 4.85 13.10
C VAL A 227 -12.15 4.20 14.48
N ALA A 228 -11.60 3.00 14.62
CA ALA A 228 -11.61 2.20 15.83
C ALA A 228 -13.00 2.05 16.45
N SER A 229 -13.99 1.75 15.61
CA SER A 229 -15.39 1.61 16.00
C SER A 229 -15.95 2.83 16.74
N GLY A 230 -15.46 4.03 16.42
CA GLY A 230 -15.88 5.29 17.03
C GLY A 230 -15.17 5.62 18.35
N SER A 231 -14.16 4.85 18.76
CA SER A 231 -13.43 5.08 20.02
C SER A 231 -12.75 6.46 20.08
N LEU A 232 -12.44 7.06 18.91
CA LEU A 232 -11.88 8.41 18.84
C LEU A 232 -12.93 9.52 18.97
N GLY A 233 -14.23 9.22 19.09
CA GLY A 233 -15.29 10.22 19.13
C GLY A 233 -15.43 11.04 17.84
N SER A 234 -16.09 12.20 17.92
CA SER A 234 -16.43 13.02 16.75
C SER A 234 -15.54 14.23 16.51
N GLU A 235 -14.60 14.53 17.40
CA GLU A 235 -13.66 15.64 17.17
C GLU A 235 -12.47 15.18 16.32
N ALA A 236 -11.80 16.13 15.67
CA ALA A 236 -10.60 15.84 14.91
C ALA A 236 -9.50 15.27 15.82
N ALA A 237 -8.71 14.33 15.29
CA ALA A 237 -7.65 13.65 16.01
C ALA A 237 -6.36 13.61 15.17
N THR A 238 -5.29 14.19 15.72
CA THR A 238 -3.93 14.06 15.18
C THR A 238 -3.19 13.00 15.98
N LEU A 239 -2.78 11.92 15.33
CA LEU A 239 -2.33 10.69 15.93
C LEU A 239 -0.83 10.51 15.71
N LEU A 240 -0.09 10.22 16.78
CA LEU A 240 1.35 9.97 16.76
C LEU A 240 1.63 8.63 17.43
N ARG A 241 2.11 7.65 16.67
CA ARG A 241 2.47 6.34 17.20
C ARG A 241 3.91 6.31 17.68
N VAL A 242 4.11 5.75 18.87
CA VAL A 242 5.41 5.37 19.41
C VAL A 242 5.37 3.90 19.79
N GLU A 243 6.39 3.15 19.35
CA GLU A 243 6.47 1.71 19.57
C GLU A 243 7.88 1.28 19.95
N GLY A 244 7.99 0.19 20.71
CA GLY A 244 9.27 -0.39 21.15
C GLY A 244 9.16 -1.00 22.55
N PHE A 245 10.26 -0.90 23.31
CA PHE A 245 10.34 -1.36 24.70
C PHE A 245 9.56 -0.44 25.64
N GLY A 246 8.76 -0.99 26.57
CA GLY A 246 7.79 -0.25 27.39
C GLY A 246 8.34 1.03 28.04
N PRO A 247 9.43 0.97 28.84
CA PRO A 247 10.09 2.14 29.42
C PRO A 247 10.52 3.21 28.39
N SER A 248 11.01 2.80 27.22
CA SER A 248 11.40 3.73 26.15
C SER A 248 10.18 4.38 25.50
N VAL A 249 9.07 3.65 25.33
CA VAL A 249 7.80 4.20 24.84
C VAL A 249 7.27 5.24 25.83
N ALA A 250 7.21 4.92 27.13
CA ALA A 250 6.73 5.85 28.16
C ALA A 250 7.54 7.15 28.19
N TYR A 251 8.88 7.06 28.14
CA TYR A 251 9.76 8.23 28.08
C TYR A 251 9.49 9.10 26.84
N ARG A 252 9.41 8.49 25.65
CA ARG A 252 9.21 9.22 24.39
C ARG A 252 7.80 9.84 24.29
N ILE A 253 6.78 9.20 24.84
CA ILE A 253 5.44 9.77 24.97
C ILE A 253 5.44 10.99 25.90
N ALA A 254 6.12 10.92 27.05
CA ALA A 254 6.25 12.07 27.95
C ALA A 254 6.99 13.25 27.30
N ALA A 255 8.03 12.96 26.49
CA ALA A 255 8.73 13.97 25.72
C ALA A 255 7.82 14.63 24.67
N LEU A 256 7.01 13.85 23.95
CA LEU A 256 6.02 14.38 23.01
C LEU A 256 4.95 15.24 23.70
N LYS A 257 4.47 14.83 24.88
CA LYS A 257 3.52 15.63 25.68
C LYS A 257 4.09 16.99 26.07
N THR A 258 5.36 17.02 26.47
CA THR A 258 6.06 18.29 26.76
C THR A 258 6.19 19.15 25.51
N LEU A 259 6.58 18.54 24.38
CA LEU A 259 6.79 19.24 23.12
C LEU A 259 5.50 19.82 22.52
N LEU A 260 4.39 19.10 22.68
CA LEU A 260 3.10 19.39 22.03
C LEU A 260 2.04 19.92 23.01
N GLY A 261 2.41 20.23 24.26
CA GLY A 261 1.48 20.64 25.31
C GLY A 261 0.65 21.88 24.96
N ASN A 262 1.17 22.76 24.09
CA ASN A 262 0.48 23.96 23.63
C ASN A 262 -0.29 23.76 22.31
N ALA A 263 -0.21 22.58 21.68
CA ALA A 263 -0.87 22.32 20.40
C ALA A 263 -2.38 22.13 20.56
N GLY A 264 -2.80 21.38 21.59
CA GLY A 264 -4.20 21.06 21.87
C GLY A 264 -4.34 20.01 22.99
N PRO A 265 -5.57 19.58 23.34
CA PRO A 265 -5.77 18.55 24.35
C PRO A 265 -5.09 17.23 23.96
N LEU A 266 -4.36 16.63 24.90
CA LEU A 266 -3.56 15.43 24.67
C LEU A 266 -4.18 14.21 25.35
N GLU A 267 -4.25 13.09 24.62
CA GLU A 267 -4.79 11.82 25.08
C GLU A 267 -3.82 10.68 24.74
N GLU A 268 -3.54 9.80 25.70
CA GLU A 268 -2.77 8.58 25.46
C GLU A 268 -3.71 7.40 25.21
N ILE A 269 -3.48 6.69 24.12
CA ILE A 269 -4.25 5.53 23.70
C ILE A 269 -3.30 4.35 23.55
N GLY A 270 -3.44 3.34 24.40
CA GLY A 270 -2.59 2.14 24.40
C GLY A 270 -3.33 0.88 23.97
N GLY A 271 -2.56 -0.21 23.85
CA GLY A 271 -3.10 -1.56 23.71
C GLY A 271 -3.89 -1.79 22.42
N GLU A 272 -5.00 -2.52 22.53
CA GLU A 272 -5.76 -2.97 21.36
C GLU A 272 -6.42 -1.82 20.59
N VAL A 273 -6.83 -0.75 21.30
CA VAL A 273 -7.43 0.43 20.66
C VAL A 273 -6.40 1.13 19.77
N SER A 274 -5.16 1.29 20.23
CA SER A 274 -4.06 1.85 19.41
C SER A 274 -3.86 1.04 18.13
N ARG A 275 -3.75 -0.30 18.25
CA ARG A 275 -3.58 -1.19 17.09
C ARG A 275 -4.74 -1.09 16.11
N LEU A 276 -5.97 -1.04 16.64
CA LEU A 276 -7.17 -0.90 15.82
C LEU A 276 -7.21 0.43 15.05
N ILE A 277 -6.83 1.54 15.69
CA ILE A 277 -6.72 2.85 15.02
C ILE A 277 -5.80 2.75 13.81
N TRP A 278 -4.58 2.24 13.99
CA TRP A 278 -3.60 2.18 12.91
C TRP A 278 -3.98 1.18 11.81
N ARG A 279 -4.65 0.08 12.16
CA ARG A 279 -5.24 -0.82 11.16
C ARG A 279 -6.30 -0.12 10.31
N ASP A 280 -7.18 0.65 10.94
CA ASP A 280 -8.25 1.38 10.23
C ASP A 280 -7.70 2.52 9.36
N VAL A 281 -6.65 3.22 9.81
CA VAL A 281 -5.92 4.21 9.00
C VAL A 281 -5.25 3.53 7.81
N ARG A 282 -4.51 2.42 8.06
CA ARG A 282 -3.83 1.62 7.03
C ARG A 282 -4.79 1.17 5.94
N ASP A 283 -5.94 0.60 6.33
CA ASP A 283 -6.90 -0.04 5.43
C ASP A 283 -7.94 0.94 4.87
N CYS A 284 -7.79 2.24 5.15
CA CYS A 284 -8.71 3.28 4.71
C CYS A 284 -10.17 3.00 5.12
N ARG A 285 -10.35 2.45 6.33
CA ARG A 285 -11.65 2.03 6.87
C ARG A 285 -12.73 3.12 6.82
N PRO A 286 -12.44 4.42 7.04
CA PRO A 286 -13.46 5.49 6.97
C PRO A 286 -14.19 5.60 5.64
N PHE A 287 -13.57 5.13 4.54
CA PHE A 287 -14.15 5.13 3.21
C PHE A 287 -14.65 3.76 2.77
N ALA A 288 -14.48 2.70 3.57
CA ALA A 288 -14.99 1.36 3.31
C ALA A 288 -16.47 1.20 3.72
N ASP A 289 -17.35 2.01 3.12
CA ASP A 289 -18.80 2.05 3.42
C ASP A 289 -19.68 1.36 2.36
N GLY A 290 -19.07 0.53 1.50
CA GLY A 290 -19.78 -0.17 0.42
C GLY A 290 -20.20 0.70 -0.76
N SER A 291 -19.91 2.02 -0.72
CA SER A 291 -20.22 2.92 -1.83
C SER A 291 -19.22 2.79 -2.99
N GLU A 292 -19.68 3.07 -4.21
CA GLU A 292 -18.82 3.19 -5.40
C GLU A 292 -18.18 4.58 -5.57
N LYS A 293 -18.32 5.44 -4.55
CA LYS A 293 -17.76 6.80 -4.57
C LYS A 293 -16.26 6.76 -4.87
N PRO A 294 -15.76 7.60 -5.79
CA PRO A 294 -14.35 7.62 -6.15
C PRO A 294 -13.45 7.86 -4.95
N VAL A 295 -12.42 7.04 -4.79
CA VAL A 295 -11.38 7.20 -3.78
C VAL A 295 -10.02 7.29 -4.44
N TRP A 296 -9.31 8.35 -4.10
CA TRP A 296 -7.95 8.62 -4.50
C TRP A 296 -6.98 8.34 -3.37
N ARG A 297 -5.87 7.70 -3.73
CA ARG A 297 -4.67 7.58 -2.92
C ARG A 297 -3.61 8.54 -3.47
N ILE A 298 -3.27 9.57 -2.72
CA ILE A 298 -2.40 10.65 -3.20
C ILE A 298 -1.10 10.66 -2.40
N SER A 299 0.04 10.52 -3.07
CA SER A 299 1.35 10.71 -2.46
C SER A 299 1.91 12.06 -2.91
N MET A 300 2.24 12.93 -1.97
CA MET A 300 2.71 14.29 -2.27
C MET A 300 3.61 14.85 -1.16
N THR A 301 4.12 16.07 -1.34
CA THR A 301 4.91 16.74 -0.30
C THR A 301 4.05 16.99 0.95
N PRO A 302 4.45 16.49 2.15
CA PRO A 302 3.65 16.59 3.37
C PRO A 302 3.21 18.02 3.71
N SER A 303 4.15 18.98 3.62
CA SER A 303 3.92 20.39 3.96
C SER A 303 2.96 21.14 3.03
N GLN A 304 2.53 20.53 1.92
CA GLN A 304 1.62 21.15 0.94
C GLN A 304 0.26 20.45 0.89
N SER A 305 0.13 19.28 1.53
CA SER A 305 -1.06 18.43 1.43
C SER A 305 -2.33 19.11 1.91
N HIS A 306 -2.31 19.74 3.09
CA HIS A 306 -3.46 20.43 3.65
C HIS A 306 -3.92 21.63 2.79
N GLN A 307 -2.98 22.37 2.18
CA GLN A 307 -3.31 23.48 1.27
C GLN A 307 -3.95 23.00 -0.04
N MET A 308 -3.47 21.88 -0.58
CA MET A 308 -4.05 21.27 -1.76
C MET A 308 -5.48 20.80 -1.48
N VAL A 309 -5.70 20.10 -0.36
CA VAL A 309 -7.05 19.64 0.05
C VAL A 309 -7.98 20.82 0.31
N LEU A 310 -7.52 21.88 0.98
CA LEU A 310 -8.28 23.11 1.18
C LEU A 310 -8.70 23.73 -0.16
N THR A 311 -7.77 23.83 -1.11
CA THR A 311 -8.05 24.39 -2.45
C THR A 311 -9.05 23.55 -3.24
N LEU A 312 -8.96 22.22 -3.11
CA LEU A 312 -9.90 21.31 -3.74
C LEU A 312 -11.31 21.42 -3.13
N ARG A 313 -11.42 21.55 -1.80
CA ARG A 313 -12.70 21.73 -1.09
C ARG A 313 -13.46 23.00 -1.52
N MET A 314 -12.77 24.00 -2.06
CA MET A 314 -13.41 25.19 -2.63
C MET A 314 -14.10 24.94 -3.99
N GLN A 315 -13.76 23.82 -4.66
CA GLN A 315 -14.22 23.53 -6.02
C GLN A 315 -15.02 22.22 -6.11
N ALA A 316 -14.80 21.28 -5.20
CA ALA A 316 -15.48 19.98 -5.18
C ALA A 316 -15.79 19.52 -3.74
N ALA A 317 -16.90 18.81 -3.58
CA ALA A 317 -17.25 18.20 -2.31
C ALA A 317 -16.38 16.95 -2.06
N VAL A 318 -15.43 17.05 -1.13
CA VAL A 318 -14.47 15.99 -0.83
C VAL A 318 -14.34 15.73 0.67
N SER A 319 -14.19 14.46 1.03
CA SER A 319 -13.73 14.03 2.35
C SER A 319 -12.29 13.58 2.24
N ALA A 320 -11.43 13.95 3.18
CA ALA A 320 -10.02 13.56 3.15
C ALA A 320 -9.47 13.35 4.56
N PHE A 321 -8.45 12.50 4.65
CA PHE A 321 -7.62 12.38 5.84
C PHE A 321 -6.17 12.10 5.45
N TYR A 322 -5.27 12.30 6.40
CA TYR A 322 -3.84 12.35 6.16
C TYR A 322 -3.17 11.20 6.89
N ASP A 323 -2.26 10.53 6.22
CA ASP A 323 -1.31 9.56 6.79
C ASP A 323 0.10 9.98 6.35
N TRP A 324 1.13 9.38 6.92
CA TRP A 324 2.53 9.69 6.66
C TRP A 324 2.84 11.19 6.82
N GLN A 325 2.33 11.83 7.88
CA GLN A 325 2.45 13.28 8.12
C GLN A 325 1.79 14.15 7.03
N GLY A 326 0.86 13.60 6.24
CA GLY A 326 0.31 14.26 5.05
C GLY A 326 1.08 13.97 3.77
N GLY A 327 2.14 13.17 3.82
CA GLY A 327 2.78 12.60 2.64
C GLY A 327 1.90 11.61 1.88
N LEU A 328 0.88 11.09 2.55
CA LEU A 328 -0.22 10.31 1.98
C LEU A 328 -1.55 10.99 2.32
N VAL A 329 -2.37 11.27 1.31
CA VAL A 329 -3.74 11.73 1.48
C VAL A 329 -4.67 10.67 0.91
N TRP A 330 -5.58 10.20 1.76
CA TRP A 330 -6.75 9.46 1.31
C TRP A 330 -7.88 10.44 1.07
N LEU A 331 -8.43 10.44 -0.13
CA LEU A 331 -9.45 11.39 -0.53
C LEU A 331 -10.63 10.68 -1.20
N ARG A 332 -11.85 11.02 -0.80
CA ARG A 332 -13.09 10.53 -1.41
C ARG A 332 -13.86 11.69 -2.04
N MET A 333 -14.28 11.50 -3.29
CA MET A 333 -15.19 12.42 -3.99
C MET A 333 -16.64 12.12 -3.58
N GLU A 334 -17.38 13.13 -3.13
CA GLU A 334 -18.74 12.92 -2.61
C GLU A 334 -19.83 12.91 -3.69
N GLN A 335 -19.57 13.52 -4.85
CA GLN A 335 -20.53 13.68 -5.96
C GLN A 335 -20.45 12.57 -7.02
N GLY A 336 -19.57 11.58 -6.87
CA GLY A 336 -19.47 10.42 -7.77
C GLY A 336 -18.54 10.60 -8.98
N ASP A 337 -18.22 11.82 -9.39
CA ASP A 337 -17.17 12.11 -10.38
C ASP A 337 -15.77 12.05 -9.73
N PRO A 338 -14.80 11.32 -10.31
CA PRO A 338 -13.42 11.33 -9.84
C PRO A 338 -12.69 12.68 -9.94
N GLU A 339 -13.12 13.61 -10.78
CA GLU A 339 -12.51 14.95 -10.98
C GLU A 339 -10.99 14.89 -11.26
N ALA A 340 -10.57 13.90 -12.05
CA ALA A 340 -9.15 13.56 -12.22
C ALA A 340 -8.29 14.73 -12.75
N ALA A 341 -8.83 15.54 -13.67
CA ALA A 341 -8.13 16.68 -14.24
C ALA A 341 -7.90 17.81 -13.23
N LEU A 342 -8.95 18.14 -12.46
CA LEU A 342 -8.89 19.12 -11.38
C LEU A 342 -7.89 18.68 -10.30
N LEU A 343 -8.03 17.45 -9.80
CA LEU A 343 -7.17 16.92 -8.73
C LEU A 343 -5.69 16.94 -9.14
N ARG A 344 -5.37 16.42 -10.33
CA ARG A 344 -3.97 16.38 -10.83
C ARG A 344 -3.43 17.77 -11.15
N GLY A 345 -4.29 18.70 -11.59
CA GLY A 345 -3.93 20.11 -11.76
C GLY A 345 -3.49 20.74 -10.45
N LEU A 346 -4.26 20.53 -9.37
CA LEU A 346 -3.91 21.01 -8.04
C LEU A 346 -2.66 20.32 -7.49
N LEU A 347 -2.52 19.01 -7.70
CA LEU A 347 -1.33 18.28 -7.28
C LEU A 347 -0.05 18.88 -7.89
N ARG A 348 -0.05 19.19 -9.20
CA ARG A 348 1.07 19.88 -9.87
C ARG A 348 1.35 21.27 -9.29
N LYS A 349 0.31 22.02 -8.94
CA LYS A 349 0.44 23.36 -8.34
C LYS A 349 1.04 23.32 -6.92
N HIS A 350 0.79 22.25 -6.18
CA HIS A 350 1.16 22.11 -4.76
C HIS A 350 2.33 21.12 -4.54
N GLY A 351 3.38 21.22 -5.36
CA GLY A 351 4.63 20.45 -5.20
C GLY A 351 4.72 19.13 -5.98
N GLY A 352 3.66 18.77 -6.71
CA GLY A 352 3.61 17.53 -7.48
C GLY A 352 3.36 16.30 -6.62
N GLY A 353 3.47 15.12 -7.22
CA GLY A 353 3.21 13.85 -6.58
C GLY A 353 2.52 12.85 -7.51
N HIS A 354 1.88 11.84 -6.92
CA HIS A 354 1.14 10.81 -7.64
C HIS A 354 -0.27 10.64 -7.08
N ALA A 355 -1.29 10.66 -7.94
CA ALA A 355 -2.65 10.31 -7.59
C ALA A 355 -3.09 9.01 -8.27
N THR A 356 -3.42 8.00 -7.47
CA THR A 356 -3.97 6.72 -7.94
C THR A 356 -5.46 6.62 -7.59
N LEU A 357 -6.30 6.39 -8.59
CA LEU A 357 -7.74 6.15 -8.42
C LEU A 357 -7.97 4.71 -7.96
N VAL A 358 -8.00 4.46 -6.65
CA VAL A 358 -8.08 3.10 -6.11
C VAL A 358 -9.48 2.51 -6.18
N ARG A 359 -10.51 3.35 -6.16
CA ARG A 359 -11.91 2.94 -6.28
C ARG A 359 -12.65 3.94 -7.14
N ALA A 360 -13.43 3.44 -8.08
CA ALA A 360 -14.47 4.15 -8.83
C ALA A 360 -15.24 3.13 -9.68
N ALA A 361 -16.41 3.53 -10.18
CA ALA A 361 -17.17 2.77 -11.15
C ALA A 361 -16.27 2.29 -12.32
N PRO A 362 -16.51 1.09 -12.89
CA PRO A 362 -15.72 0.56 -14.01
C PRO A 362 -15.66 1.50 -15.21
N SER A 363 -16.74 2.22 -15.51
CA SER A 363 -16.80 3.21 -16.60
C SER A 363 -15.78 4.34 -16.42
N HIS A 364 -15.66 4.90 -15.21
CA HIS A 364 -14.65 5.91 -14.89
C HIS A 364 -13.23 5.36 -15.04
N ARG A 365 -12.97 4.14 -14.54
CA ARG A 365 -11.65 3.51 -14.63
C ARG A 365 -11.27 3.12 -16.07
N ALA A 366 -12.25 2.89 -16.94
CA ALA A 366 -12.02 2.67 -18.36
C ALA A 366 -11.70 3.98 -19.10
N ALA A 367 -12.38 5.08 -18.74
CA ALA A 367 -12.24 6.38 -19.41
C ALA A 367 -11.04 7.21 -18.94
N LEU A 368 -10.59 7.03 -17.69
CA LEU A 368 -9.57 7.88 -17.06
C LEU A 368 -8.29 7.09 -16.76
N PRO A 369 -7.10 7.71 -16.83
CA PRO A 369 -5.88 7.09 -16.30
C PRO A 369 -6.02 6.87 -14.79
N VAL A 370 -6.01 5.61 -14.37
CA VAL A 370 -6.13 5.23 -12.95
C VAL A 370 -4.87 5.59 -12.18
N PHE A 371 -3.70 5.36 -12.76
CA PHE A 371 -2.40 5.77 -12.20
C PHE A 371 -2.03 7.17 -12.66
N GLU A 372 -1.18 7.86 -11.89
CA GLU A 372 -0.66 9.16 -12.28
C GLU A 372 0.09 9.05 -13.63
N PRO A 373 -0.28 9.84 -14.65
CA PRO A 373 0.44 9.88 -15.91
C PRO A 373 1.91 10.25 -15.68
N GLN A 374 2.81 9.46 -16.26
CA GLN A 374 4.23 9.72 -16.17
C GLN A 374 4.64 10.84 -17.13
N PRO A 375 5.67 11.65 -16.78
CA PRO A 375 6.33 12.53 -17.74
C PRO A 375 6.83 11.74 -18.97
N PRO A 376 6.85 12.33 -20.18
CA PRO A 376 7.11 11.58 -21.42
C PRO A 376 8.38 10.74 -21.42
N ALA A 377 9.49 11.25 -20.86
CA ALA A 377 10.75 10.52 -20.78
C ALA A 377 10.67 9.28 -19.89
N LEU A 378 9.96 9.37 -18.76
CA LEU A 378 9.75 8.25 -17.85
C LEU A 378 8.78 7.23 -18.46
N ALA A 379 7.71 7.69 -19.11
CA ALA A 379 6.78 6.84 -19.84
C ALA A 379 7.51 6.02 -20.93
N ALA A 380 8.42 6.64 -21.69
CA ALA A 380 9.21 5.96 -22.71
C ALA A 380 10.19 4.92 -22.11
N LEU A 381 10.72 5.16 -20.90
CA LEU A 381 11.52 4.16 -20.18
C LEU A 381 10.65 3.00 -19.69
N SER A 382 9.49 3.27 -19.09
CA SER A 382 8.55 2.25 -18.65
C SER A 382 8.04 1.39 -19.81
N ALA A 383 7.75 1.99 -20.96
CA ALA A 383 7.35 1.26 -22.17
C ALA A 383 8.45 0.32 -22.68
N ARG A 384 9.71 0.79 -22.72
CA ARG A 384 10.85 -0.07 -23.10
C ARG A 384 11.07 -1.21 -22.12
N LEU A 385 10.97 -0.95 -20.81
CA LEU A 385 11.05 -2.01 -19.80
C LEU A 385 9.93 -3.04 -19.97
N LYS A 386 8.69 -2.59 -20.20
CA LYS A 386 7.57 -3.48 -20.49
C LYS A 386 7.84 -4.33 -21.73
N GLN A 387 8.35 -3.74 -22.81
CA GLN A 387 8.73 -4.45 -24.03
C GLN A 387 9.85 -5.48 -23.77
N GLU A 388 10.80 -5.17 -22.89
CA GLU A 388 11.88 -6.09 -22.54
C GLU A 388 11.42 -7.28 -21.69
N PHE A 389 10.42 -7.12 -20.83
CA PHE A 389 9.93 -8.21 -19.99
C PHE A 389 8.75 -8.96 -20.60
N ASP A 390 7.92 -8.29 -21.40
CA ASP A 390 6.72 -8.82 -22.02
C ASP A 390 6.52 -8.20 -23.43
N PRO A 391 7.31 -8.64 -24.42
CA PRO A 391 7.31 -8.05 -25.76
C PRO A 391 5.99 -8.21 -26.52
N LYS A 392 5.20 -9.24 -26.16
CA LYS A 392 3.88 -9.49 -26.76
C LYS A 392 2.73 -8.88 -25.96
N ASN A 393 3.03 -8.16 -24.88
CA ASN A 393 2.04 -7.51 -24.01
C ASN A 393 0.96 -8.46 -23.50
N ILE A 394 1.31 -9.71 -23.19
CA ILE A 394 0.37 -10.72 -22.73
C ILE A 394 -0.04 -10.52 -21.26
N PHE A 395 0.72 -9.78 -20.45
CA PHE A 395 0.42 -9.60 -19.02
C PHE A 395 -0.37 -8.34 -18.73
N ASN A 396 -1.59 -8.51 -18.23
CA ASN A 396 -2.48 -7.44 -17.75
C ASN A 396 -2.50 -6.22 -18.70
N PRO A 397 -2.79 -6.41 -20.00
CA PRO A 397 -2.65 -5.36 -21.01
C PRO A 397 -3.48 -4.12 -20.67
N GLY A 398 -2.84 -2.94 -20.72
CA GLY A 398 -3.51 -1.65 -20.48
C GLY A 398 -3.89 -1.37 -19.02
N ARG A 399 -3.51 -2.23 -18.06
CA ARG A 399 -3.85 -2.06 -16.64
C ARG A 399 -3.35 -0.73 -16.06
N MET A 400 -2.11 -0.36 -16.39
CA MET A 400 -1.45 0.84 -15.85
C MET A 400 -1.49 2.05 -16.78
N ALA A 401 -1.26 1.87 -18.07
CA ALA A 401 -1.20 2.92 -19.08
C ALA A 401 -1.66 2.39 -20.44
#